data_AF-A0A3B1APE4-F1
#
_entry.id   AF-A0A3B1APE4-F1
#
_cell.length_a   1.000
_cell.length_b   1.000
_cell.length_c   1.000
_cell.angle_alpha   90.00
_cell.angle_beta   90.00
_cell.angle_gamma   90.00
#
_symmetry.space_group_name_H-M   'P 1'
#
loop_
_entity.id
_entity.type
_entity.pdbx_description
1 polymer ?
#
loop_
_entity_poly.entity_id
_entity_poly.type
_entity_poly.pdbx_seq_one_letter_code
_entity_poly.pdbx_strand_id
1 'polypeptide(L)'
;TSNLAGATAQELVEGVDAIRMKFGVTVDGTGDDADDTNDLIRYMTSVIGATITDIRDAEIGILVSSTAQVRGATGPVEYELLGSSVTVPADRRLRKPSGIFVKVRNSGNK
;
A
#
# COMPACT_ATOMS: atom_id res chain seq x y z
N THR A 1 -6.95 -11.33 33.13
CA THR A 1 -5.81 -10.87 32.31
C THR A 1 -5.77 -11.66 31.03
N SER A 2 -6.23 -11.07 29.94
CA SER A 2 -6.11 -11.68 28.61
C SER A 2 -6.04 -10.55 27.59
N ASN A 3 -4.82 -10.09 27.33
CA ASN A 3 -4.51 -9.25 26.18
C ASN A 3 -4.78 -10.10 24.92
N LEU A 4 -5.89 -9.83 24.25
CA LEU A 4 -6.05 -10.19 22.84
C LEU A 4 -5.14 -9.26 22.02
N ALA A 5 -3.84 -9.51 22.05
CA ALA A 5 -2.92 -9.00 21.04
C ALA A 5 -2.84 -10.04 19.94
N GLY A 6 -3.89 -10.13 19.13
CA GLY A 6 -3.88 -10.82 17.84
C GLY A 6 -2.98 -10.04 16.88
N ALA A 7 -1.67 -10.06 17.13
CA ALA A 7 -0.71 -9.77 16.08
C ALA A 7 -0.79 -10.96 15.13
N THR A 8 -1.60 -10.84 14.07
CA THR A 8 -1.31 -11.59 12.85
C THR A 8 0.11 -11.19 12.48
N ALA A 9 1.09 -12.01 12.86
CA ALA A 9 2.44 -11.92 12.31
C ALA A 9 2.25 -12.22 10.82
N GLN A 10 2.00 -11.16 10.06
CA GLN A 10 1.90 -11.22 8.62
C GLN A 10 3.30 -11.61 8.18
N GLU A 11 3.48 -12.89 7.86
CA GLU A 11 4.75 -13.39 7.33
C GLU A 11 4.95 -12.68 5.99
N LEU A 12 5.74 -11.61 6.03
CA LEU A 12 6.20 -10.96 4.83
C LEU A 12 7.10 -11.98 4.12
N VAL A 13 6.88 -12.14 2.81
CA VAL A 13 7.75 -12.98 1.97
C VAL A 13 9.20 -12.60 2.23
N GLU A 14 10.10 -13.58 2.26
CA GLU A 14 11.52 -13.33 2.48
C GLU A 14 12.04 -12.18 1.59
N GLY A 15 12.74 -11.23 2.20
CA GLY A 15 13.25 -10.05 1.50
C GLY A 15 12.21 -8.93 1.31
N VAL A 16 11.06 -8.96 1.99
CA VAL A 16 10.15 -7.81 2.08
C VAL A 16 10.29 -7.14 3.44
N ASP A 17 10.74 -5.89 3.45
CA ASP A 17 10.96 -5.12 4.68
C ASP A 17 9.72 -4.30 5.07
N ALA A 18 8.92 -3.89 4.09
CA ALA A 18 7.68 -3.15 4.34
C ALA A 18 6.67 -3.26 3.19
N ILE A 19 5.39 -3.23 3.53
CA ILE A 19 4.26 -3.08 2.60
C ILE A 19 3.41 -1.88 3.06
N ARG A 20 3.00 -1.05 2.10
CA ARG A 20 2.04 0.05 2.25
C ARG A 20 0.99 -0.05 1.17
N MET A 21 -0.24 0.37 1.48
CA MET A 21 -1.35 0.32 0.54
C MET A 21 -2.14 1.63 0.59
N LYS A 22 -2.60 2.08 -0.57
CA LYS A 22 -3.60 3.12 -0.74
C LYS A 22 -4.72 2.58 -1.62
N PHE A 23 -5.93 3.06 -1.38
CA PHE A 23 -7.10 2.74 -2.19
C PHE A 23 -7.57 4.02 -2.87
N GLY A 24 -7.79 3.98 -4.18
CA GLY A 24 -8.53 5.02 -4.87
C GLY A 24 -10.03 4.76 -4.73
N VAL A 25 -10.69 5.69 -4.06
CA VAL A 25 -12.12 5.67 -3.81
C VAL A 25 -12.77 6.75 -4.65
N THR A 26 -13.87 6.42 -5.33
CA THR A 26 -14.71 7.43 -5.98
C THR A 26 -15.37 8.28 -4.91
N VAL A 27 -15.22 9.59 -5.00
CA VAL A 27 -15.95 10.53 -4.14
C VAL A 27 -17.05 11.13 -4.99
N ASP A 28 -18.21 10.47 -5.00
CA ASP A 28 -19.38 10.70 -5.85
C ASP A 28 -19.56 12.14 -6.36
N GLY A 29 -19.71 12.27 -7.68
CA GLY A 29 -20.74 13.14 -8.23
C GLY A 29 -22.03 12.33 -8.31
N THR A 30 -22.94 12.53 -7.36
CA THR A 30 -24.39 12.20 -7.39
C THR A 30 -24.78 11.02 -8.28
N GLY A 31 -25.01 9.85 -7.66
CA GLY A 31 -25.45 8.66 -8.37
C GLY A 31 -26.59 8.91 -9.35
N ASP A 32 -26.34 8.64 -10.62
CA ASP A 32 -27.25 7.91 -11.51
C ASP A 32 -26.58 7.53 -12.85
N ASP A 33 -25.49 8.19 -13.26
CA ASP A 33 -24.94 7.94 -14.59
C ASP A 33 -23.70 7.04 -14.56
N ALA A 34 -23.90 5.82 -15.06
CA ALA A 34 -22.87 4.89 -15.45
C ALA A 34 -22.09 5.37 -16.70
N ASP A 35 -21.45 6.55 -16.61
CA ASP A 35 -20.53 7.04 -17.64
C ASP A 35 -19.16 7.37 -17.02
N ASP A 36 -18.31 6.35 -17.08
CA ASP A 36 -17.12 6.03 -16.28
C ASP A 36 -15.89 6.92 -16.58
N THR A 37 -16.06 8.23 -16.85
CA THR A 37 -14.96 9.10 -17.36
C THR A 37 -14.58 10.33 -16.54
N ASN A 38 -15.36 10.75 -15.55
CA ASN A 38 -15.05 11.96 -14.74
C ASN A 38 -15.12 11.77 -13.22
N ASP A 39 -15.13 10.52 -12.74
CA ASP A 39 -15.09 10.24 -11.30
C ASP A 39 -13.79 10.76 -10.69
N LEU A 40 -13.92 11.64 -9.68
CA LEU A 40 -12.77 12.10 -8.91
C LEU A 40 -12.30 10.96 -7.99
N ILE A 41 -11.17 10.34 -8.35
CA ILE A 41 -10.53 9.32 -7.53
C ILE A 41 -9.69 10.00 -6.44
N ARG A 42 -9.94 9.65 -5.18
CA ARG A 42 -9.11 10.07 -4.05
C ARG A 42 -8.39 8.87 -3.44
N TYR A 43 -7.07 8.98 -3.33
CA TYR A 43 -6.23 7.94 -2.73
C TYR A 43 -6.16 8.07 -1.22
N MET A 44 -6.57 7.03 -0.50
CA MET A 44 -6.65 7.01 0.96
C MET A 44 -5.91 5.80 1.53
N THR A 45 -5.19 5.98 2.63
CA THR A 45 -4.48 4.89 3.36
C THR A 45 -5.40 4.12 4.33
N SER A 46 -6.61 4.63 4.55
CA SER A 46 -7.65 4.01 5.36
C SER A 46 -8.99 4.26 4.69
N VAL A 47 -9.77 3.20 4.51
CA VAL A 47 -11.11 3.22 3.90
C VAL A 47 -12.20 2.86 4.92
N ILE A 48 -11.97 3.19 6.20
CA ILE A 48 -12.95 2.95 7.27
C ILE A 48 -14.25 3.69 6.90
N GLY A 49 -15.29 2.93 6.57
CA GLY A 49 -16.61 3.45 6.19
C GLY A 49 -16.88 3.53 4.68
N ALA A 50 -15.90 3.26 3.81
CA ALA A 50 -16.16 3.09 2.38
C ALA A 50 -16.76 1.70 2.12
N THR A 51 -17.68 1.61 1.17
CA THR A 51 -18.19 0.31 0.73
C THR A 51 -17.29 -0.25 -0.37
N ILE A 52 -17.23 -1.58 -0.51
CA ILE A 52 -16.35 -2.25 -1.49
C ILE A 52 -16.69 -1.89 -2.95
N THR A 53 -17.87 -1.31 -3.19
CA THR A 53 -18.30 -0.78 -4.50
C THR A 53 -17.68 0.57 -4.84
N ASP A 54 -17.13 1.28 -3.85
CA ASP A 54 -16.57 2.62 -4.03
C ASP A 54 -15.06 2.57 -4.38
N ILE A 55 -14.42 1.41 -4.17
CA ILE A 55 -13.00 1.20 -4.44
C ILE A 55 -12.82 0.84 -5.92
N ARG A 56 -12.17 1.73 -6.68
CA ARG A 56 -11.90 1.56 -8.12
C ARG A 56 -10.47 1.09 -8.40
N ASP A 57 -9.54 1.44 -7.54
CA ASP A 57 -8.17 1.01 -7.66
C ASP A 57 -7.47 0.87 -6.30
N ALA A 58 -6.31 0.23 -6.33
CA ALA A 58 -5.41 0.12 -5.20
C ALA A 58 -3.97 0.29 -5.68
N GLU A 59 -3.21 1.06 -4.91
CA GLU A 59 -1.76 1.16 -5.02
C GLU A 59 -1.11 0.38 -3.89
N ILE A 60 -0.11 -0.44 -4.23
CA ILE A 60 0.65 -1.23 -3.27
C ILE A 60 2.12 -0.84 -3.42
N GLY A 61 2.70 -0.29 -2.36
CA GLY A 61 4.12 0.00 -2.24
C GLY A 61 4.82 -1.09 -1.45
N ILE A 62 5.90 -1.63 -1.99
CA ILE A 62 6.69 -2.69 -1.38
C ILE A 62 8.15 -2.24 -1.33
N LEU A 63 8.77 -2.34 -0.15
CA LEU A 63 10.21 -2.19 -0.02
C LEU A 63 10.83 -3.59 0.08
N VAL A 64 11.58 -3.98 -0.95
CA VAL A 64 12.27 -5.27 -0.98
C VAL A 64 13.75 -5.09 -0.63
N SER A 65 14.31 -6.03 0.14
CA SER A 65 15.71 -6.14 0.44
C SER A 65 16.36 -7.32 -0.28
N SER A 66 17.59 -7.13 -0.73
CA SER A 66 18.42 -8.18 -1.30
C SER A 66 19.24 -8.85 -0.21
N THR A 67 19.58 -10.13 -0.42
CA THR A 67 20.59 -10.83 0.35
C THR A 67 22.00 -10.29 0.09
N ALA A 68 22.22 -9.57 -1.01
CA ALA A 68 23.50 -8.93 -1.32
C ALA A 68 23.78 -7.75 -0.37
N GLN A 69 25.02 -7.69 0.13
CA GLN A 69 25.48 -6.61 1.01
C GLN A 69 26.24 -5.54 0.25
N VAL A 70 25.94 -4.27 0.53
CA VAL A 70 26.76 -3.13 0.10
C VAL A 70 27.82 -2.75 1.13
N ARG A 71 28.95 -2.25 0.61
CA ARG A 71 29.95 -1.56 1.44
C ARG A 71 29.45 -0.13 1.68
N GLY A 72 29.39 0.29 2.93
CA GLY A 72 29.15 1.70 3.28
C GLY A 72 27.78 2.08 3.84
N ALA A 73 26.84 1.14 4.02
CA ALA A 73 25.62 1.46 4.78
C ALA A 73 25.96 1.51 6.28
N THR A 74 26.25 2.70 6.80
CA THR A 74 26.71 2.92 8.18
C THR A 74 25.63 3.48 9.10
N GLY A 75 24.43 3.75 8.58
CA GLY A 75 23.32 4.31 9.35
C GLY A 75 21.95 3.89 8.81
N PRO A 76 20.87 4.13 9.58
CA PRO A 76 19.52 3.94 9.11
C PRO A 76 19.27 4.72 7.81
N VAL A 77 18.48 4.13 6.91
CA VAL A 77 18.10 4.77 5.64
C VAL A 77 16.59 4.89 5.61
N GLU A 78 16.11 6.01 5.06
CA GLU A 78 14.69 6.26 4.88
C GLU A 78 14.30 6.04 3.41
N TYR A 79 13.19 5.32 3.21
CA TYR A 79 12.59 5.07 1.91
C TYR A 79 11.17 5.62 1.91
N GLU A 80 10.78 6.28 0.83
CA GLU A 80 9.40 6.72 0.64
C GLU A 80 8.59 5.63 -0.08
N LEU A 81 7.48 5.21 0.52
CA LEU A 81 6.51 4.28 -0.05
C LEU A 81 5.13 4.93 -0.02
N LEU A 82 4.56 5.20 -1.19
CA LEU A 82 3.24 5.82 -1.34
C LEU A 82 3.08 7.08 -0.45
N GLY A 83 4.06 7.99 -0.44
CA GLY A 83 4.00 9.21 0.38
C GLY A 83 4.10 8.97 1.90
N SER A 84 4.53 7.78 2.33
CA SER A 84 4.83 7.46 3.73
C SER A 84 6.28 7.00 3.87
N SER A 85 6.97 7.54 4.86
CA SER A 85 8.35 7.17 5.16
C SER A 85 8.47 5.81 5.84
N VAL A 86 9.49 5.05 5.46
CA VAL A 86 9.91 3.80 6.08
C VAL A 86 11.40 3.88 6.39
N THR A 87 11.74 3.90 7.67
CA THR A 87 13.12 3.83 8.14
C THR A 87 13.54 2.37 8.33
N VAL A 88 14.65 1.98 7.72
CA VAL A 88 15.24 0.64 7.85
C VAL A 88 16.57 0.69 8.60
N PRO A 89 16.96 -0.41 9.29
CA PRO A 89 18.20 -0.45 10.04
C PRO A 89 19.43 -0.46 9.12
N ALA A 90 20.58 -0.11 9.70
CA ALA A 90 21.89 -0.19 9.05
C ALA A 90 22.39 -1.64 8.94
N ASP A 91 21.75 -2.46 8.10
CA ASP A 91 22.07 -3.89 7.95
C ASP A 91 22.82 -4.22 6.64
N ARG A 92 23.23 -3.17 5.90
CA ARG A 92 23.98 -3.26 4.65
C ARG A 92 23.27 -3.99 3.51
N ARG A 93 21.97 -4.28 3.63
CA ARG A 93 21.20 -4.85 2.52
C ARG A 93 20.86 -3.78 1.49
N LEU A 94 21.04 -4.13 0.22
CA LEU A 94 20.48 -3.35 -0.87
C LEU A 94 18.95 -3.40 -0.79
N ARG A 95 18.31 -2.25 -0.96
CA ARG A 95 16.85 -2.15 -0.97
C ARG A 95 16.37 -1.40 -2.18
N LYS A 96 15.18 -1.78 -2.63
CA LYS A 96 14.51 -1.13 -3.74
C LYS A 96 13.03 -0.94 -3.41
N PRO A 97 12.51 0.30 -3.42
CA PRO A 97 11.08 0.52 -3.41
C PRO A 97 10.48 0.11 -4.76
N SER A 98 9.32 -0.53 -4.72
CA SER A 98 8.54 -0.92 -5.88
C SER A 98 7.07 -0.60 -5.64
N GLY A 99 6.33 -0.33 -6.71
CA GLY A 99 4.92 0.01 -6.66
C GLY A 99 4.15 -0.81 -7.70
N ILE A 100 2.97 -1.28 -7.31
CA ILE A 100 2.01 -1.93 -8.21
C ILE A 100 0.71 -1.14 -8.13
N PHE A 101 0.15 -0.82 -9.30
CA PHE A 101 -1.18 -0.25 -9.44
C PHE A 101 -2.15 -1.34 -9.90
N VAL A 102 -3.24 -1.51 -9.17
CA VAL A 102 -4.26 -2.52 -9.43
C VAL A 102 -5.59 -1.83 -9.67
N LYS A 103 -6.16 -1.99 -10.87
CA LYS A 103 -7.56 -1.60 -11.10
C LYS A 103 -8.48 -2.63 -10.46
N VAL A 104 -9.24 -2.19 -9.47
CA VAL A 104 -10.29 -2.97 -8.83
C VAL A 104 -11.57 -2.70 -9.61
N ARG A 105 -11.79 -3.45 -10.69
CA ARG A 105 -13.07 -3.40 -11.41
C ARG A 105 -14.12 -4.13 -10.61
N ASN A 106 -14.60 -3.51 -9.54
CA ASN A 106 -15.83 -3.93 -8.89
C ASN A 106 -16.99 -3.05 -9.38
N SER A 107 -17.10 -2.87 -10.71
CA SER A 107 -18.37 -2.49 -11.29
C SER A 107 -19.26 -3.72 -11.13
N GLY A 108 -19.94 -3.82 -9.98
CA GLY A 108 -20.96 -4.83 -9.78
C GLY A 108 -21.86 -4.83 -11.01
N ASN A 109 -22.01 -5.99 -11.64
CA ASN A 109 -23.11 -6.19 -12.58
C ASN A 109 -24.38 -5.87 -11.79
N LYS A 110 -24.90 -4.66 -11.97
CA LYS A 110 -26.27 -4.30 -11.60
C LYS A 110 -27.19 -4.86 -12.67
#